data_AF-A0A3N5EQ57-F1
#
_entry.id   AF-A0A3N5EQ57-F1
#
_cell.length_a   1.000
_cell.length_b   1.000
_cell.length_c   1.000
_cell.angle_alpha   90.00
_cell.angle_beta   90.00
_cell.angle_gamma   90.00
#
_symmetry.space_group_name_H-M   'P 1'
#
loop_
_entity.id
_entity.type
_entity.pdbx_description
1 polymer ?
#
loop_
_entity_poly.entity_id
_entity_poly.type
_entity_poly.pdbx_seq_one_letter_code
_entity_poly.pdbx_strand_id
1 'polypeptide(L)'
;MNIRLDPRHLGTLRSLASEAGVRPGELVTLWVTERLDAERSGAPSPSAIGPVLESLNDRIEALSRRVDALAAGTAPATAVQSPPSIDEPDQKKKKKRGRPSKAGNADTDGTAPPKRRRAAGAKAKKSRGKNPAVPLHEEIAAVLAERGPMSAADLATAVAERAIYAPPRSGKALDATAVSVRVSNPRYRSRFTRSEGKIGLA
;
A
#
# COMPACT_ATOMS: atom_id res chain seq x y z
N MET A 1 0.53 1.08 8.33
CA MET A 1 1.17 -0.19 7.94
C MET A 1 2.49 0.17 7.27
N ASN A 2 3.63 -0.34 7.74
CA ASN A 2 4.93 0.05 7.17
C ASN A 2 5.51 -1.16 6.42
N ILE A 3 5.54 -1.08 5.09
CA ILE A 3 6.06 -2.13 4.20
C ILE A 3 7.49 -1.73 3.82
N ARG A 4 8.44 -2.65 4.01
CA ARG A 4 9.83 -2.43 3.57
C ARG A 4 9.94 -2.87 2.12
N LEU A 5 10.19 -1.91 1.23
CA LEU A 5 10.44 -2.14 -0.19
C LEU A 5 11.91 -1.85 -0.49
N ASP A 6 12.48 -2.61 -1.43
CA ASP A 6 13.80 -2.30 -1.98
C ASP A 6 13.76 -0.90 -2.63
N PRO A 7 14.73 -0.02 -2.36
CA PRO A 7 14.84 1.30 -2.98
C PRO A 7 14.71 1.29 -4.51
N ARG A 8 15.17 0.22 -5.18
CA ARG A 8 15.08 0.10 -6.64
C ARG A 8 13.64 0.00 -7.13
N HIS A 9 12.77 -0.64 -6.36
CA HIS A 9 11.36 -0.86 -6.70
C HIS A 9 10.48 0.35 -6.32
N LEU A 10 11.00 1.26 -5.50
CA LEU A 10 10.28 2.50 -5.17
C LEU A 10 10.16 3.44 -6.38
N GLY A 11 11.16 3.44 -7.27
CA GLY A 11 11.12 4.25 -8.49
C GLY A 11 10.03 3.81 -9.44
N THR A 12 9.96 2.50 -9.72
CA THR A 12 8.93 1.91 -10.60
C THR A 12 7.54 2.06 -10.01
N LEU A 13 7.37 1.85 -8.71
CA LEU A 13 6.08 2.05 -8.03
C LEU A 13 5.58 3.50 -8.15
N ARG A 14 6.47 4.49 -8.00
CA ARG A 14 6.09 5.91 -8.18
C ARG A 14 5.70 6.21 -9.62
N SER A 15 6.39 5.64 -10.59
CA SER A 15 6.06 5.81 -12.01
C SER A 15 4.67 5.25 -12.30
N LEU A 16 4.40 4.00 -11.90
CA LEU A 16 3.10 3.34 -12.10
C LEU A 16 1.97 4.09 -11.37
N ALA A 17 2.23 4.57 -10.16
CA ALA A 17 1.25 5.36 -9.41
C ALA A 17 0.94 6.70 -10.10
N SER A 18 1.96 7.34 -10.67
CA SER A 18 1.79 8.59 -11.42
C SER A 18 1.00 8.37 -12.72
N GLU A 19 1.26 7.27 -13.42
CA GLU A 19 0.52 6.87 -14.63
C GLU A 19 -0.95 6.59 -14.32
N ALA A 20 -1.22 5.89 -13.21
CA ALA A 20 -2.57 5.61 -12.73
C ALA A 20 -3.24 6.81 -12.02
N GLY A 21 -2.55 7.95 -11.86
CA GLY A 21 -3.08 9.16 -11.21
C GLY A 21 -3.34 9.02 -9.70
N VAL A 22 -2.75 8.02 -9.03
CA VAL A 22 -2.99 7.70 -7.62
C VAL A 22 -1.72 7.85 -6.78
N ARG A 23 -1.87 7.89 -5.45
CA ARG A 23 -0.68 7.89 -4.58
C ARG A 23 -0.01 6.51 -4.58
N PRO A 24 1.33 6.41 -4.46
CA PRO A 24 2.02 5.12 -4.41
C PRO A 24 1.50 4.17 -3.34
N GLY A 25 1.14 4.69 -2.17
CA GLY A 25 0.56 3.88 -1.09
C GLY A 25 -0.87 3.39 -1.38
N GLU A 26 -1.66 4.17 -2.12
CA GLU A 26 -3.01 3.79 -2.55
C GLU A 26 -2.94 2.70 -3.62
N LEU A 27 -2.02 2.83 -4.58
CA LEU A 27 -1.79 1.80 -5.60
C LEU A 27 -1.45 0.44 -4.97
N VAL A 28 -0.56 0.43 -3.97
CA VAL A 28 -0.23 -0.79 -3.23
C VAL A 28 -1.46 -1.35 -2.50
N THR A 29 -2.27 -0.48 -1.90
CA THR A 29 -3.47 -0.91 -1.17
C THR A 29 -4.49 -1.55 -2.12
N LEU A 30 -4.77 -0.89 -3.25
CA LEU A 30 -5.65 -1.41 -4.29
C LEU A 30 -5.17 -2.76 -4.82
N TRP A 31 -3.87 -2.85 -5.13
CA TRP A 31 -3.27 -4.09 -5.61
C TRP A 31 -3.36 -5.23 -4.58
N VAL A 32 -3.09 -4.95 -3.30
CA VAL A 32 -3.22 -5.97 -2.24
C VAL A 32 -4.68 -6.40 -2.07
N THR A 33 -5.63 -5.46 -2.10
CA THR A 33 -7.06 -5.78 -2.02
C THR A 33 -7.51 -6.64 -3.18
N GLU A 34 -7.16 -6.25 -4.40
CA GLU A 34 -7.44 -7.02 -5.62
C GLU A 34 -6.83 -8.43 -5.53
N ARG A 35 -5.62 -8.57 -4.99
CA ARG A 35 -4.98 -9.87 -4.78
C ARG A 35 -5.71 -10.75 -3.77
N LEU A 36 -6.11 -10.18 -2.63
CA LEU A 36 -6.87 -10.92 -1.62
C LEU A 36 -8.25 -11.34 -2.12
N ASP A 37 -8.89 -10.49 -2.93
CA ASP A 37 -10.17 -10.83 -3.55
C ASP A 37 -9.99 -11.92 -4.62
N ALA A 38 -8.93 -11.83 -5.42
CA ALA A 38 -8.56 -12.85 -6.41
C ALA A 38 -8.28 -14.22 -5.75
N GLU A 39 -7.56 -14.25 -4.62
CA GLU A 39 -7.33 -15.48 -3.86
C GLU A 39 -8.63 -16.06 -3.29
N ARG A 40 -9.54 -15.21 -2.79
CA ARG A 40 -10.88 -15.67 -2.33
C ARG A 40 -11.74 -16.22 -3.47
N SER A 41 -11.64 -15.65 -4.66
CA SER A 41 -12.37 -16.13 -5.84
C SER A 41 -11.70 -17.36 -6.49
N GLY A 42 -10.54 -17.81 -6.00
CA GLY A 42 -9.81 -18.95 -6.56
C GLY A 42 -9.08 -18.64 -7.86
N ALA A 43 -8.74 -17.37 -8.12
CA ALA A 43 -8.00 -16.97 -9.30
C ALA A 43 -6.54 -17.49 -9.24
N PRO A 44 -5.94 -17.83 -10.39
CA PRO A 44 -4.57 -18.33 -10.43
C PRO A 44 -3.57 -17.29 -9.91
N SER A 45 -2.58 -17.77 -9.17
CA SER A 45 -1.48 -16.93 -8.65
C SER A 45 -0.68 -16.31 -9.80
N PRO A 46 0.02 -15.17 -9.61
CA PRO A 46 0.73 -14.51 -10.71
C PRO A 46 1.75 -15.40 -11.40
N SER A 47 2.41 -16.28 -10.63
CA SER A 47 3.38 -17.24 -11.14
C SER A 47 2.72 -18.34 -11.99
N ALA A 48 1.43 -18.61 -11.79
CA ALA A 48 0.65 -19.54 -12.60
C ALA A 48 0.01 -18.86 -13.84
N ILE A 49 -0.06 -17.52 -13.88
CA ILE A 49 -0.63 -16.80 -15.03
C ILE A 49 0.27 -16.91 -16.26
N GLY A 50 1.60 -16.86 -16.08
CA GLY A 50 2.57 -16.96 -17.18
C GLY A 50 2.32 -18.13 -18.15
N PRO A 51 2.35 -19.40 -17.68
CA PRO A 51 2.12 -20.56 -18.54
C PRO A 51 0.69 -20.62 -19.10
N VAL A 52 -0.31 -20.08 -18.38
CA VAL A 52 -1.69 -19.98 -18.88
C VAL A 52 -1.78 -18.99 -20.04
N LEU A 53 -1.11 -17.85 -19.94
CA LEU A 53 -1.10 -16.81 -20.97
C LEU A 53 -0.37 -17.29 -22.22
N GLU A 54 0.73 -18.02 -22.05
CA GLU A 54 1.48 -18.63 -23.14
C GLU A 54 0.66 -19.72 -23.85
N SER A 55 -0.01 -20.59 -23.09
CA SER A 55 -0.96 -21.57 -23.66
C SER A 55 -2.13 -20.93 -24.39
N LEU A 56 -2.66 -19.79 -23.91
CA LEU A 56 -3.70 -19.03 -24.59
C LEU A 56 -3.20 -18.42 -25.89
N ASN A 57 -1.99 -17.85 -25.90
CA ASN A 57 -1.37 -17.31 -27.11
C ASN A 57 -1.15 -18.40 -28.16
N ASP A 58 -0.64 -19.57 -27.77
CA ASP A 58 -0.49 -20.71 -28.67
C ASP A 58 -1.83 -21.13 -29.27
N ARG A 59 -2.89 -21.11 -28.45
CA ARG A 59 -4.24 -21.45 -28.90
C ARG A 59 -4.83 -20.40 -29.85
N ILE A 60 -4.55 -19.12 -29.61
CA ILE A 60 -4.93 -18.02 -30.52
C ILE A 60 -4.20 -18.17 -31.85
N GLU A 61 -2.90 -18.46 -31.83
CA GLU A 61 -2.12 -18.65 -33.05
C GLU A 61 -2.59 -19.87 -33.84
N ALA A 62 -2.86 -20.98 -33.16
CA ALA A 62 -3.43 -22.17 -33.78
C ALA A 62 -4.83 -21.92 -34.39
N LEU A 63 -5.66 -21.13 -33.72
CA LEU A 63 -6.96 -20.70 -34.24
C LEU A 63 -6.80 -19.77 -35.45
N SER A 64 -5.86 -18.82 -35.41
CA SER A 64 -5.54 -17.94 -36.54
C SER A 64 -5.14 -18.76 -37.76
N ARG A 65 -4.21 -19.72 -37.61
CA ARG A 65 -3.79 -20.61 -38.70
C ARG A 65 -4.94 -21.44 -39.27
N ARG A 66 -5.89 -21.87 -38.42
CA ARG A 66 -7.09 -22.59 -38.88
C ARG A 66 -8.04 -21.69 -39.65
N VAL A 67 -8.22 -20.44 -39.21
CA VAL A 67 -9.02 -19.44 -39.91
C VAL A 67 -8.39 -19.11 -41.26
N ASP A 68 -7.07 -18.93 -41.32
CA ASP A 68 -6.35 -18.69 -42.56
C ASP A 68 -6.45 -19.88 -43.53
N ALA A 69 -6.35 -21.11 -43.03
CA ALA A 69 -6.54 -22.32 -43.83
C ALA A 69 -7.99 -22.47 -44.33
N LEU A 70 -8.98 -22.10 -43.50
CA LEU A 70 -10.39 -22.08 -43.90
C LEU A 70 -10.68 -20.96 -44.91
N ALA A 71 -10.06 -19.79 -44.77
CA ALA A 71 -10.15 -18.68 -45.71
C ALA A 71 -9.49 -19.03 -47.06
N ALA A 72 -8.35 -19.74 -47.03
CA ALA A 72 -7.69 -20.25 -48.23
C ALA A 72 -8.46 -21.41 -48.89
N GLY A 73 -9.16 -22.23 -48.10
CA GLY A 73 -10.00 -23.34 -48.58
C GLY A 73 -11.41 -22.92 -49.02
N THR A 74 -11.88 -21.76 -48.58
CA THR A 74 -13.19 -21.21 -48.95
C THR A 74 -12.99 -20.11 -49.97
N ALA A 75 -12.73 -20.50 -51.22
CA ALA A 75 -12.91 -19.60 -52.34
C ALA A 75 -14.41 -19.44 -52.64
N PRO A 76 -14.98 -18.24 -52.61
CA PRO A 76 -15.89 -17.81 -53.65
C PRO A 76 -15.07 -17.03 -54.67
N ALA A 77 -15.12 -17.49 -55.91
CA ALA A 77 -14.69 -16.72 -57.05
C ALA A 77 -15.41 -15.37 -57.06
N THR A 78 -14.67 -14.28 -56.86
CA THR A 78 -14.90 -13.03 -57.59
C THR A 78 -13.65 -12.16 -57.48
N ALA A 79 -12.78 -12.33 -58.47
CA ALA A 79 -11.78 -11.35 -58.80
C ALA A 79 -12.46 -10.14 -59.45
N VAL A 80 -12.29 -8.95 -58.87
CA VAL A 80 -12.31 -7.69 -59.62
C VAL A 80 -11.16 -6.82 -59.09
N GLN A 81 -10.11 -6.73 -59.91
CA GLN A 81 -9.08 -5.69 -59.93
C GLN A 81 -9.77 -4.33 -60.18
N SER A 82 -9.43 -3.17 -59.61
CA SER A 82 -8.16 -2.43 -59.63
C SER A 82 -8.26 -1.15 -58.75
N PRO A 83 -7.14 -0.47 -58.44
CA PRO A 83 -6.99 0.64 -57.45
C PRO A 83 -6.99 2.03 -58.14
N PRO A 84 -6.53 3.19 -57.58
CA PRO A 84 -5.94 3.51 -56.26
C PRO A 84 -6.39 4.86 -55.61
N SER A 85 -5.72 5.19 -54.50
CA SER A 85 -5.48 6.53 -53.89
C SER A 85 -6.34 6.92 -52.69
N ILE A 86 -5.68 7.06 -51.52
CA ILE A 86 -5.41 8.33 -50.84
C ILE A 86 -4.35 8.09 -49.75
N ASP A 87 -3.43 9.05 -49.68
CA ASP A 87 -2.16 9.11 -48.94
C ASP A 87 -2.22 8.84 -47.42
N GLU A 88 -1.17 8.18 -46.93
CA GLU A 88 -0.63 8.35 -45.57
C GLU A 88 0.79 8.94 -45.65
N PRO A 89 1.33 9.50 -44.56
CA PRO A 89 2.04 10.78 -44.55
C PRO A 89 3.54 10.65 -44.77
N ASP A 90 4.16 11.63 -45.43
CA ASP A 90 5.63 11.73 -45.51
C ASP A 90 6.18 12.85 -44.62
N GLN A 91 7.22 12.49 -43.87
CA GLN A 91 8.04 13.34 -43.03
C GLN A 91 9.11 14.04 -43.89
N LYS A 92 9.52 15.28 -43.56
CA LYS A 92 10.95 15.69 -43.62
C LYS A 92 11.26 17.06 -43.01
N LYS A 93 11.98 16.99 -41.89
CA LYS A 93 13.31 17.60 -41.59
C LYS A 93 13.61 19.11 -41.84
N LYS A 94 13.97 19.74 -40.70
CA LYS A 94 15.18 20.56 -40.37
C LYS A 94 15.40 21.97 -40.97
N LYS A 95 15.52 22.95 -40.06
CA LYS A 95 16.61 23.96 -39.83
C LYS A 95 15.99 25.23 -39.19
N LYS A 96 16.62 26.14 -38.45
CA LYS A 96 17.81 26.30 -37.57
C LYS A 96 17.82 27.81 -37.22
N ARG A 97 18.31 28.18 -36.03
CA ARG A 97 18.69 29.56 -35.55
C ARG A 97 17.52 30.44 -35.07
N GLY A 98 17.60 31.18 -33.98
CA GLY A 98 18.66 31.32 -32.98
C GLY A 98 18.38 32.49 -32.01
N ARG A 99 18.91 32.32 -30.78
CA ARG A 99 19.44 33.36 -29.87
C ARG A 99 18.44 34.25 -29.08
N PRO A 100 18.88 34.82 -27.93
CA PRO A 100 18.41 34.36 -26.61
C PRO A 100 18.10 35.52 -25.62
N SER A 101 18.13 35.18 -24.32
CA SER A 101 18.54 35.96 -23.15
C SER A 101 17.53 36.90 -22.46
N LYS A 102 17.19 36.53 -21.22
CA LYS A 102 17.54 37.26 -19.98
C LYS A 102 17.37 36.28 -18.81
N ALA A 103 18.42 35.71 -18.19
CA ALA A 103 19.51 36.28 -17.39
C ALA A 103 19.04 36.94 -16.08
N GLY A 104 19.56 36.43 -14.96
CA GLY A 104 19.43 36.94 -13.59
C GLY A 104 19.13 35.82 -12.59
N ASN A 105 20.05 34.85 -12.36
CA ASN A 105 21.21 34.88 -11.42
C ASN A 105 20.79 35.19 -9.96
N ALA A 106 21.35 34.58 -8.92
CA ALA A 106 22.53 33.74 -8.75
C ALA A 106 22.35 32.98 -7.41
N ASP A 107 22.68 31.70 -7.33
CA ASP A 107 23.96 31.16 -6.85
C ASP A 107 24.29 31.49 -5.39
N THR A 108 24.48 30.45 -4.57
CA THR A 108 25.86 30.06 -4.21
C THR A 108 25.92 28.60 -3.77
N ASP A 109 26.94 27.95 -4.31
CA ASP A 109 27.49 26.63 -4.05
C ASP A 109 27.70 26.24 -2.57
N GLY A 110 27.50 24.95 -2.32
CA GLY A 110 28.61 24.05 -1.94
C GLY A 110 29.20 24.13 -0.53
N THR A 111 29.41 22.93 0.02
CA THR A 111 30.36 22.56 1.11
C THR A 111 29.73 22.33 2.50
N ALA A 112 29.49 21.05 2.84
CA ALA A 112 29.51 20.55 4.22
C ALA A 112 30.99 20.37 4.68
N PRO A 113 31.37 20.29 5.99
CA PRO A 113 30.65 19.68 7.13
C PRO A 113 30.88 20.42 8.49
N PRO A 114 30.91 19.78 9.69
CA PRO A 114 29.80 19.55 10.62
C PRO A 114 29.92 20.27 12.00
N LYS A 115 28.92 20.04 12.87
CA LYS A 115 28.76 20.41 14.31
C LYS A 115 28.15 21.79 14.61
N ARG A 116 26.94 21.78 15.18
CA ARG A 116 26.72 22.19 16.58
C ARG A 116 25.29 21.91 17.07
N ARG A 117 25.24 21.22 18.21
CA ARG A 117 24.09 21.03 19.09
C ARG A 117 23.37 22.37 19.32
N ARG A 118 22.06 22.41 19.09
CA ARG A 118 21.15 23.23 19.89
C ARG A 118 19.94 22.40 20.28
N ALA A 119 19.99 21.95 21.52
CA ALA A 119 18.83 21.63 22.31
C ALA A 119 17.91 22.86 22.44
N ALA A 120 16.70 22.59 22.95
CA ALA A 120 15.69 23.51 23.44
C ALA A 120 14.61 23.93 22.43
N GLY A 121 13.53 23.16 22.46
CA GLY A 121 12.20 23.55 22.01
C GLY A 121 11.10 22.77 22.73
N ALA A 122 11.35 22.35 23.98
CA ALA A 122 10.35 21.75 24.83
C ALA A 122 9.29 22.81 25.20
N LYS A 123 8.21 22.91 24.41
CA LYS A 123 6.99 23.55 24.87
C LYS A 123 6.14 22.52 25.61
N ALA A 124 6.49 22.31 26.88
CA ALA A 124 5.63 21.69 27.86
C ALA A 124 4.37 22.57 28.01
N LYS A 125 3.27 22.18 27.38
CA LYS A 125 1.94 22.67 27.77
C LYS A 125 1.56 21.92 29.05
N LYS A 126 1.87 22.57 30.17
CA LYS A 126 1.39 22.26 31.51
C LYS A 126 -0.13 22.46 31.50
N SER A 127 -0.89 21.38 31.44
CA SER A 127 -2.33 21.40 31.71
C SER A 127 -2.62 20.56 32.95
N ARG A 128 -2.98 21.26 34.02
CA ARG A 128 -3.85 20.90 35.15
C ARG A 128 -3.80 19.45 35.66
N GLY A 129 -3.48 19.34 36.96
CA GLY A 129 -3.33 18.11 37.76
C GLY A 129 -4.14 16.93 37.24
N LYS A 130 -3.42 15.94 36.72
CA LYS A 130 -3.95 14.66 36.29
C LYS A 130 -2.90 13.63 36.63
N ASN A 131 -3.32 12.57 37.31
CA ASN A 131 -2.52 11.35 37.47
C ASN A 131 -1.82 11.03 36.15
N PRO A 132 -0.56 10.55 36.17
CA PRO A 132 0.14 10.21 34.94
C PRO A 132 -0.77 9.24 34.16
N ALA A 133 -1.22 9.66 32.98
CA ALA A 133 -2.15 8.86 32.19
C ALA A 133 -1.47 7.53 31.88
N VAL A 134 -1.87 6.48 32.59
CA VAL A 134 -1.25 5.17 32.49
C VAL A 134 -1.57 4.64 31.09
N PRO A 135 -0.56 4.17 30.35
CA PRO A 135 -0.80 3.69 29.00
C PRO A 135 -1.63 2.40 29.03
N LEU A 136 -2.49 2.21 28.04
CA LEU A 136 -3.48 1.12 27.99
C LEU A 136 -2.92 -0.28 28.30
N HIS A 137 -1.68 -0.58 27.91
CA HIS A 137 -1.08 -1.91 28.12
C HIS A 137 -0.73 -2.18 29.58
N GLU A 138 -0.33 -1.16 30.34
CA GLU A 138 -0.08 -1.31 31.78
C GLU A 138 -1.40 -1.47 32.54
N GLU A 139 -2.46 -0.79 32.10
CA GLU A 139 -3.80 -0.97 32.66
C GLU A 139 -4.36 -2.37 32.40
N ILE A 140 -4.22 -2.88 31.16
CA ILE A 140 -4.63 -4.26 30.85
C ILE A 140 -3.84 -5.25 31.70
N ALA A 141 -2.52 -5.05 31.87
CA ALA A 141 -1.71 -5.91 32.73
C ALA A 141 -2.14 -5.85 34.20
N ALA A 142 -2.44 -4.67 34.73
CA ALA A 142 -2.92 -4.50 36.10
C ALA A 142 -4.27 -5.18 36.32
N VAL A 143 -5.23 -5.02 35.40
CA VAL A 143 -6.54 -5.68 35.48
C VAL A 143 -6.41 -7.19 35.42
N LEU A 144 -5.53 -7.72 34.55
CA LEU A 144 -5.26 -9.16 34.47
C LEU A 144 -4.57 -9.70 35.72
N ALA A 145 -3.72 -8.90 36.37
CA ALA A 145 -3.10 -9.28 37.64
C ALA A 145 -4.12 -9.32 38.79
N GLU A 146 -5.11 -8.42 38.78
CA GLU A 146 -6.15 -8.34 39.82
C GLU A 146 -7.27 -9.38 39.63
N ARG A 147 -7.73 -9.61 38.41
CA ARG A 147 -8.95 -10.39 38.10
C ARG A 147 -8.69 -11.69 37.33
N GLY A 148 -7.45 -11.96 36.90
CA GLY A 148 -7.09 -13.16 36.14
C GLY A 148 -7.47 -13.12 34.66
N PRO A 149 -7.33 -14.24 33.94
CA PRO A 149 -7.53 -14.30 32.48
C PRO A 149 -9.00 -14.14 32.11
N MET A 150 -9.31 -13.16 31.26
CA MET A 150 -10.69 -12.82 30.87
C MET A 150 -10.80 -12.44 29.39
N SER A 151 -12.03 -12.24 28.89
CA SER A 151 -12.24 -11.88 27.49
C SER A 151 -11.80 -10.44 27.19
N ALA A 152 -11.58 -10.13 25.91
CA ALA A 152 -11.24 -8.76 25.50
C ALA A 152 -12.36 -7.74 25.79
N ALA A 153 -13.62 -8.18 25.78
CA ALA A 153 -14.77 -7.35 26.12
C ALA A 153 -14.80 -7.04 27.63
N ASP A 154 -14.60 -8.05 28.47
CA ASP A 154 -14.54 -7.88 29.92
C ASP A 154 -13.37 -6.99 30.34
N LEU A 155 -12.22 -7.12 29.66
CA LEU A 155 -11.07 -6.23 29.86
C LEU A 155 -11.37 -4.78 29.50
N ALA A 156 -12.10 -4.54 28.41
CA ALA A 156 -12.45 -3.18 28.00
C ALA A 156 -13.34 -2.51 29.06
N THR A 157 -14.32 -3.25 29.58
CA THR A 157 -15.21 -2.79 30.67
C THR A 157 -14.42 -2.55 31.96
N ALA A 158 -13.60 -3.51 32.39
CA ALA A 158 -12.82 -3.38 33.64
C ALA A 158 -11.78 -2.25 33.60
N VAL A 159 -11.15 -2.00 32.44
CA VAL A 159 -10.25 -0.85 32.26
C VAL A 159 -11.03 0.47 32.24
N ALA A 160 -12.23 0.49 31.67
CA ALA A 160 -13.11 1.67 31.71
C ALA A 160 -13.60 1.97 33.14
N GLU A 161 -13.92 0.94 33.93
CA GLU A 161 -14.32 1.06 35.34
C GLU A 161 -13.24 1.70 36.21
N ARG A 162 -11.97 1.34 36.03
CA ARG A 162 -10.87 1.94 36.79
C ARG A 162 -10.68 3.42 36.44
N ALA A 163 -11.11 3.86 35.26
CA ALA A 163 -11.03 5.24 34.77
C ALA A 163 -9.62 5.89 34.83
N ILE A 164 -8.57 5.08 35.01
CA ILE A 164 -7.17 5.52 35.07
C ILE A 164 -6.65 5.75 33.64
N TYR A 165 -7.12 4.93 32.68
CA TYR A 165 -6.79 5.09 31.28
C TYR A 165 -7.50 6.31 30.68
N ALA A 166 -6.71 7.27 30.20
CA ALA A 166 -7.22 8.37 29.40
C ALA A 166 -7.20 8.00 27.90
N PRO A 167 -8.36 7.86 27.24
CA PRO A 167 -8.40 7.54 25.82
C PRO A 167 -7.75 8.65 24.98
N PRO A 168 -7.18 8.33 23.80
CA PRO A 168 -6.62 9.32 22.90
C PRO A 168 -7.68 10.34 22.49
N ARG A 169 -7.20 11.49 21.98
CA ARG A 169 -7.97 12.71 21.59
C ARG A 169 -9.30 12.49 20.86
N SER A 170 -9.56 11.31 20.31
CA SER A 170 -10.82 10.94 19.65
C SER A 170 -12.00 10.72 20.60
N GLY A 171 -11.80 10.62 21.91
CA GLY A 171 -12.89 10.48 22.90
C GLY A 171 -13.71 9.19 22.78
N LYS A 172 -13.29 8.25 21.93
CA LYS A 172 -13.97 6.95 21.76
C LYS A 172 -13.78 6.11 23.02
N ALA A 173 -14.87 5.51 23.50
CA ALA A 173 -14.85 4.53 24.57
C ALA A 173 -13.92 3.36 24.20
N LEU A 174 -13.30 2.77 25.22
CA LEU A 174 -12.46 1.59 25.03
C LEU A 174 -13.36 0.41 24.66
N ASP A 175 -13.05 -0.23 23.54
CA ASP A 175 -13.78 -1.39 23.01
C ASP A 175 -12.88 -2.64 22.98
N ALA A 176 -13.50 -3.82 22.94
CA ALA A 176 -12.83 -5.12 22.82
C ALA A 176 -11.84 -5.15 21.65
N THR A 177 -12.17 -4.48 20.53
CA THR A 177 -11.29 -4.35 19.37
C THR A 177 -9.99 -3.61 19.73
N ALA A 178 -10.10 -2.50 20.47
CA ALA A 178 -8.94 -1.70 20.88
C ALA A 178 -8.03 -2.46 21.86
N VAL A 179 -8.62 -3.24 22.77
CA VAL A 179 -7.89 -4.14 23.68
C VAL A 179 -7.18 -5.23 22.88
N SER A 180 -7.88 -5.91 21.95
CA SER A 180 -7.28 -6.97 21.14
C SER A 180 -6.12 -6.46 20.27
N VAL A 181 -6.29 -5.29 19.62
CA VAL A 181 -5.23 -4.64 18.85
C VAL A 181 -4.04 -4.27 19.75
N ARG A 182 -4.30 -3.79 20.98
CA ARG A 182 -3.23 -3.43 21.93
C ARG A 182 -2.43 -4.66 22.37
N VAL A 183 -3.11 -5.74 22.73
CA VAL A 183 -2.52 -7.00 23.19
C VAL A 183 -1.76 -7.72 22.07
N SER A 184 -2.25 -7.65 20.84
CA SER A 184 -1.59 -8.25 19.67
C SER A 184 -0.43 -7.42 19.11
N ASN A 185 -0.17 -6.22 19.65
CA ASN A 185 0.92 -5.37 19.20
C ASN A 185 2.28 -6.04 19.50
N PRO A 186 3.17 -6.24 18.50
CA PRO A 186 4.45 -6.91 18.70
C PRO A 186 5.31 -6.34 19.84
N ARG A 187 5.18 -5.05 20.14
CA ARG A 187 5.90 -4.39 21.24
C ARG A 187 5.47 -4.88 22.63
N TYR A 188 4.22 -5.30 22.79
CA TYR A 188 3.63 -5.67 24.08
C TYR A 188 3.14 -7.12 24.12
N ARG A 189 3.10 -7.81 22.98
CA ARG A 189 2.59 -9.17 22.82
C ARG A 189 3.25 -10.17 23.76
N SER A 190 4.54 -10.03 24.05
CA SER A 190 5.27 -10.94 24.96
C SER A 190 4.77 -10.88 26.41
N ARG A 191 3.97 -9.88 26.78
CA ARG A 191 3.42 -9.73 28.15
C ARG A 191 2.06 -10.41 28.31
N PHE A 192 1.46 -10.89 27.23
CA PHE A 192 0.10 -11.42 27.23
C PHE A 192 0.03 -12.78 26.56
N THR A 193 -0.66 -13.71 27.20
CA THR A 193 -0.99 -15.02 26.63
C THR A 193 -2.44 -15.04 26.16
N ARG A 194 -2.73 -15.90 25.19
CA ARG A 194 -4.10 -16.17 24.75
C ARG A 194 -4.35 -17.67 24.82
N SER A 195 -5.29 -18.07 25.67
CA SER A 195 -5.75 -19.45 25.80
C SER A 195 -7.27 -19.45 25.79
N GLU A 196 -7.87 -20.34 25.00
CA GLU A 196 -9.33 -20.57 25.01
C GLU A 196 -10.19 -19.30 24.85
N GLY A 197 -9.72 -18.33 24.04
CA GLY A 197 -10.44 -17.06 23.83
C GLY A 197 -10.31 -16.04 24.97
N LYS A 198 -9.58 -16.37 26.04
CA LYS A 198 -9.24 -15.46 27.13
C LYS A 198 -7.84 -14.87 26.94
N ILE A 199 -7.64 -13.67 27.44
CA ILE A 199 -6.36 -12.98 27.49
C ILE A 199 -5.84 -13.11 28.92
N GLY A 200 -4.62 -13.62 29.08
CA GLY A 200 -3.91 -13.73 30.35
C GLY A 200 -2.59 -12.97 30.33
N LEU A 201 -1.90 -12.94 31.47
CA LEU A 201 -0.51 -12.52 31.56
C LEU A 201 0.40 -13.68 31.11
N ALA A 202 1.53 -13.33 30.50
CA ALA A 202 2.57 -14.28 30.09
C ALA A 202 3.52 -14.62 31.24
#